data_AF-A0A7C5L7G2-F1
#
_entry.id   AF-A0A7C5L7G2-F1
#
_cell.length_a   1.000
_cell.length_b   1.000
_cell.length_c   1.000
_cell.angle_alpha   90.00
_cell.angle_beta   90.00
_cell.angle_gamma   90.00
#
_symmetry.space_group_name_H-M   'P 1'
#
loop_
_entity.id
_entity.type
_entity.pdbx_description
1 polymer ?
#
loop_
_entity_poly.entity_id
_entity_poly.type
_entity_poly.pdbx_seq_one_letter_code
_entity_poly.pdbx_strand_id
1 'polypeptide(L)' 'MRKALRRVWQVASFIFVLYGFYLFFLFVLDTLNRVNEGLAFPVSALITLTAMGVSALLWLRKHREHLPVRL' A
#
# COMPACT_ATOMS: atom_id res chain seq x y z
N MET A 1 21.50 -19.97 -5.75
CA MET A 1 21.25 -18.65 -6.39
C MET A 1 19.76 -18.32 -6.60
N ARG A 2 18.92 -19.18 -7.22
CA ARG A 2 17.51 -18.84 -7.54
C ARG A 2 16.61 -18.45 -6.34
N LYS A 3 16.82 -19.03 -5.14
CA LYS A 3 16.06 -18.69 -3.92
C LYS A 3 16.42 -17.31 -3.33
N ALA A 4 17.67 -16.87 -3.47
CA ALA A 4 18.11 -15.55 -3.01
C ALA A 4 17.54 -14.46 -3.91
N LEU A 5 17.65 -14.65 -5.23
CA LEU A 5 17.09 -13.72 -6.22
C LEU A 5 15.57 -13.55 -6.05
N ARG A 6 14.84 -14.63 -5.78
CA ARG A 6 13.39 -14.57 -5.51
C ARG A 6 13.06 -13.73 -4.26
N ARG A 7 13.84 -13.88 -3.18
CA ARG A 7 13.66 -13.08 -1.96
C ARG A 7 13.95 -11.61 -2.20
N VAL A 8 15.04 -11.30 -2.90
CA VAL A 8 15.38 -9.92 -3.28
C VAL A 8 14.27 -9.31 -4.13
N TRP A 9 13.76 -10.05 -5.11
CA TRP A 9 12.66 -9.59 -5.96
C TRP A 9 11.37 -9.32 -5.18
N GLN A 10 11.06 -10.17 -4.19
CA GLN A 10 9.90 -9.98 -3.33
C GLN A 10 10.02 -8.73 -2.46
N VAL A 11 11.20 -8.48 -1.87
CA VAL A 11 11.47 -7.27 -1.08
C VAL A 11 11.41 -6.02 -1.95
N ALA A 12 12.04 -6.05 -3.13
CA ALA A 12 12.00 -4.94 -4.08
C ALA A 12 10.56 -4.63 -4.50
N SER A 13 9.76 -5.64 -4.82
CA SER A 13 8.35 -5.48 -5.16
C SER A 13 7.56 -4.84 -4.03
N PHE A 14 7.83 -5.25 -2.78
CA PHE A 14 7.19 -4.65 -1.60
C PHE A 14 7.56 -3.18 -1.41
N ILE A 15 8.84 -2.83 -1.60
CA ILE A 15 9.30 -1.43 -1.56
C ILE A 15 8.61 -0.60 -2.65
N PHE A 16 8.47 -1.12 -3.87
CA PHE A 16 7.75 -0.42 -4.94
C PHE A 16 6.28 -0.16 -4.61
N VAL A 17 5.61 -1.11 -3.96
CA VAL A 17 4.23 -0.92 -3.51
C VAL A 17 4.15 0.19 -2.46
N LEU A 18 5.03 0.19 -1.45
CA LEU A 18 5.09 1.26 -0.44
C LEU A 18 5.41 2.61 -1.07
N TYR A 19 6.32 2.65 -2.03
CA TYR A 19 6.67 3.86 -2.75
C TYR A 19 5.50 4.40 -3.58
N GLY A 20 4.71 3.53 -4.20
CA GLY A 20 3.46 3.91 -4.86
C GLY A 20 2.47 4.59 -3.92
N PHE A 21 2.27 4.05 -2.71
CA PHE A 21 1.43 4.70 -1.70
C PHE A 21 2.00 6.04 -1.21
N TYR A 22 3.32 6.15 -1.10
CA TYR A 22 3.96 7.41 -0.75
C TYR A 22 3.74 8.49 -1.83
N LEU A 23 3.90 8.16 -3.11
CA LEU A 23 3.62 9.08 -4.20
C LEU A 23 2.14 9.48 -4.23
N PHE A 24 1.24 8.53 -4.00
CA PHE A 24 -0.19 8.81 -3.88
C PHE A 24 -0.50 9.76 -2.71
N PHE A 25 0.12 9.55 -1.55
CA PHE A 25 0.01 10.46 -0.40
C PHE A 25 0.47 11.88 -0.77
N LEU A 26 1.64 12.02 -1.39
CA LEU A 26 2.16 13.33 -1.81
C LEU A 26 1.24 14.01 -2.81
N PHE A 27 0.69 13.26 -3.77
CA PHE A 27 -0.27 13.79 -4.73
C PHE A 27 -1.54 14.34 -4.05
N VAL A 28 -2.12 13.57 -3.13
CA VAL A 28 -3.31 14.01 -2.38
C VAL A 28 -2.97 15.19 -1.48
N LEU A 29 -1.81 15.16 -0.81
CA LEU A 29 -1.35 16.24 0.05
C LEU A 29 -1.14 17.55 -0.73
N ASP A 30 -0.46 17.52 -1.88
CA ASP A 30 -0.27 18.71 -2.73
C ASP A 30 -1.61 19.27 -3.19
N THR A 31 -2.53 18.37 -3.59
CA THR A 31 -3.87 18.76 -4.03
C THR A 31 -4.64 19.43 -2.89
N LEU A 32 -4.65 18.82 -1.71
CA LEU A 32 -5.40 19.34 -0.56
C LEU A 32 -4.77 20.58 0.04
N ASN A 33 -3.44 20.74 0.00
CA ASN A 33 -2.76 21.96 0.43
C ASN A 33 -3.25 23.18 -0.36
N ARG A 34 -3.58 23.01 -1.64
CA ARG A 34 -4.15 24.08 -2.47
C ARG A 34 -5.62 24.40 -2.15
N VAL A 35 -6.35 23.48 -1.52
CA VAL A 35 -7.77 23.62 -1.20
C VAL A 35 -7.96 24.10 0.24
N ASN A 36 -7.35 23.41 1.20
CA ASN A 36 -7.40 23.70 2.62
C ASN A 36 -6.17 23.12 3.33
N GLU A 37 -5.16 23.97 3.53
CA GLU A 37 -3.89 23.63 4.17
C GLU A 37 -4.07 23.02 5.57
N GLY A 38 -5.01 23.53 6.37
CA GLY A 38 -5.21 23.07 7.74
C GLY A 38 -5.68 21.62 7.85
N LEU A 39 -6.40 21.12 6.84
CA LEU A 39 -6.89 19.74 6.80
C LEU A 39 -6.11 18.85 5.81
N ALA A 40 -5.17 19.41 5.06
CA ALA A 40 -4.49 18.69 4.00
C ALA A 40 -3.74 17.46 4.52
N PHE A 41 -2.96 17.62 5.59
CA PHE A 41 -2.22 16.53 6.21
C PHE A 41 -3.12 15.42 6.78
N PRO A 42 -4.07 15.71 7.71
CA PRO A 42 -4.88 14.64 8.30
C PRO A 42 -5.74 13.90 7.26
N VAL A 43 -6.28 14.61 6.27
CA VAL A 43 -7.13 14.01 5.23
C VAL A 43 -6.30 13.17 4.25
N SER A 44 -5.16 13.67 3.77
CA SER A 44 -4.27 12.88 2.90
C SER A 44 -3.74 11.62 3.59
N ALA A 45 -3.39 11.71 4.87
CA ALA A 45 -2.99 10.57 5.68
C ALA A 45 -4.12 9.55 5.82
N LEU A 46 -5.33 10.00 6.16
CA LEU A 46 -6.51 9.13 6.30
C LEU A 46 -6.85 8.38 5.00
N ILE A 47 -6.85 9.09 3.87
CA ILE A 47 -7.13 8.52 2.54
C ILE A 47 -6.06 7.48 2.20
N THR A 48 -4.78 7.83 2.38
CA THR A 48 -3.66 6.92 2.05
C THR A 48 -3.67 5.68 2.94
N LEU A 49 -3.84 5.83 4.26
CA LEU A 49 -3.88 4.71 5.19
C LEU A 49 -5.07 3.80 4.92
N THR A 50 -6.22 4.36 4.54
CA THR A 50 -7.39 3.58 4.14
C THR A 50 -7.11 2.77 2.87
N ALA A 51 -6.52 3.41 1.84
CA ALA A 51 -6.13 2.73 0.61
C ALA A 51 -5.11 1.61 0.86
N MET A 52 -4.10 1.86 1.70
CA MET A 52 -3.12 0.87 2.14
C MET A 52 -3.79 -0.30 2.89
N GLY A 53 -4.67 0.01 3.84
CA GLY A 53 -5.39 -0.98 4.64
C GLY A 53 -6.29 -1.87 3.79
N VAL A 54 -7.07 -1.29 2.87
CA VAL A 54 -7.90 -2.04 1.91
C VAL A 54 -7.04 -2.93 1.03
N SER A 55 -5.92 -2.41 0.51
CA SER A 55 -5.01 -3.19 -0.34
C SER A 55 -4.39 -4.37 0.41
N ALA A 56 -3.96 -4.15 1.66
CA ALA A 56 -3.44 -5.19 2.53
C ALA A 56 -4.51 -6.25 2.86
N LEU A 57 -5.75 -5.83 3.17
CA LEU A 57 -6.87 -6.73 3.42
C LEU A 57 -7.19 -7.61 2.20
N LEU A 58 -7.25 -7.02 1.01
CA LEU A 58 -7.49 -7.77 -0.23
C LEU A 58 -6.36 -8.76 -0.54
N TRP A 59 -5.11 -8.35 -0.33
CA TRP A 59 -3.95 -9.22 -0.49
C TRP A 59 -3.98 -10.40 0.48
N LEU A 60 -4.29 -10.16 1.76
CA LEU A 60 -4.43 -11.22 2.78
C LEU A 60 -5.58 -12.17 2.47
N ARG A 61 -6.75 -11.66 2.04
CA ARG A 61 -7.90 -12.49 1.63
C ARG A 61 -7.52 -13.43 0.49
N LYS A 62 -6.87 -12.91 -0.55
CA LYS A 62 -6.40 -13.70 -1.69
C LYS A 62 -5.41 -14.79 -1.28
N HIS A 63 -4.51 -14.52 -0.34
CA HIS A 63 -3.58 -15.53 0.16
C HIS A 63 -4.23 -16.56 1.09
N ARG A 64 -5.32 -16.21 1.77
CA ARG A 64 -6.09 -17.13 2.61
C ARG A 64 -6.93 -18.12 1.77
N GLU A 65 -7.50 -17.69 0.65
CA GLU A 65 -8.29 -18.55 -0.24
C GLU A 65 -7.47 -19.65 -0.95
N HIS A 66 -6.14 -19.53 -0.97
CA HIS A 66 -5.24 -20.56 -1.50
C HIS A 66 -4.81 -21.64 -0.48
N LEU A 67 -5.26 -21.56 0.79
CA LEU A 67 -5.13 -22.71 1.69
C LEU A 67 -6.17 -23.77 1.29
N PRO A 68 -5.76 -25.03 1.01
CA PRO A 68 -6.74 -26.09 0.81
C PRO A 68 -7.55 -26.20 2.10
N VAL A 69 -8.84 -25.91 2.01
CA VAL A 69 -9.81 -26.28 3.03
C VAL A 69 -9.76 -27.81 3.12
N ARG A 70 -8.91 -28.32 4.01
CA ARG A 70 -9.00 -29.69 4.49
C ARG A 70 -10.15 -29.71 5.49
N LEU A 71 -11.37 -29.84 4.95
CA LEU A 71 -12.49 -30.47 5.64
C LEU A 71 -12.41 -31.96 5.35
#